data_AF-A0A1W1VH36-F1
#
_entry.id   AF-A0A1W1VH36-F1
#
_cell.length_a   1.000
_cell.length_b   1.000
_cell.length_c   1.000
_cell.angle_alpha   90.00
_cell.angle_beta   90.00
_cell.angle_gamma   90.00
#
_symmetry.space_group_name_H-M   'P 1'
#
loop_
_entity.id
_entity.type
_entity.pdbx_description
1 polymer ?
#
loop_
_entity_poly.entity_id
_entity_poly.type
_entity_poly.pdbx_seq_one_letter_code
_entity_poly.pdbx_strand_id
1 'polypeptide(L)'
;MTAVLILMVIFGGVSLMKYVDTTRMARRMEGRLPDGAQERAALHAPPAQPLPGPEAVETLVLKLPPRARERAWTILCAVVDAQANSGALDARTAYLLTETRRSYLPETLRAYLNLTPGARERLGVQGQPAETLLTEQLALIEDGVREALRHDHAAADRLLAQGRFLRERFQGENAGGDLKLPG
;
A
#
# COMPACT_ATOMS: atom_id res chain seq x y z
N MET A 1 -10.88 2.71 -22.47
CA MET A 1 -9.50 2.18 -22.30
C MET A 1 -8.42 3.25 -22.51
N THR A 2 -8.71 4.38 -23.16
CA THR A 2 -7.77 5.49 -23.42
C THR A 2 -7.43 6.34 -22.19
N ALA A 3 -8.36 6.49 -21.23
CA ALA A 3 -8.14 7.31 -20.02
C ALA A 3 -7.11 6.71 -19.02
N VAL A 4 -7.00 5.38 -18.95
CA VAL A 4 -6.05 4.68 -18.05
C VAL A 4 -4.61 4.81 -18.53
N LEU A 5 -4.40 4.84 -19.85
CA LEU A 5 -3.08 5.03 -20.45
C LEU A 5 -2.49 6.41 -20.17
N ILE A 6 -3.34 7.45 -20.11
CA ILE A 6 -2.90 8.83 -19.84
C ILE A 6 -2.43 8.98 -18.38
N LEU A 7 -3.13 8.35 -17.42
CA LEU A 7 -2.76 8.40 -16.00
C LEU A 7 -1.43 7.67 -15.73
N MET A 8 -1.18 6.54 -16.42
CA MET A 8 0.03 5.73 -16.24
C MET A 8 1.29 6.41 -16.81
N VAL A 9 1.16 7.21 -17.87
CA VAL A 9 2.26 8.01 -18.45
C VAL A 9 2.66 9.17 -17.54
N ILE A 10 1.69 9.80 -16.85
CA ILE A 10 1.96 10.91 -15.93
C ILE A 10 2.67 10.43 -14.66
N PHE A 11 2.26 9.28 -14.10
CA PHE A 11 2.90 8.71 -12.90
C PHE A 11 4.22 7.96 -13.19
N GLY A 12 4.35 7.32 -14.35
CA GLY A 12 5.57 6.59 -14.72
C GLY A 12 6.78 7.48 -15.00
N GLY A 13 6.56 8.71 -15.48
CA GLY A 13 7.64 9.64 -15.85
C GLY A 13 8.39 10.23 -14.65
N VAL A 14 7.71 10.45 -13.52
CA VAL A 14 8.31 11.10 -12.33
C VAL A 14 9.15 10.11 -11.51
N SER A 15 8.78 8.83 -11.45
CA SER A 15 9.53 7.80 -10.72
C SER A 15 10.85 7.40 -11.38
N LEU A 16 10.96 7.48 -12.72
CA LEU A 16 12.20 7.10 -13.40
C LEU A 16 13.29 8.19 -13.32
N MET A 17 12.89 9.46 -13.16
CA MET A 17 13.82 10.59 -13.17
C MET A 17 14.66 10.69 -11.89
N LYS A 18 14.14 10.22 -10.74
CA LYS A 18 14.87 10.20 -9.46
C LYS A 18 15.90 9.07 -9.34
N TYR A 19 15.80 8.02 -10.16
CA TYR A 19 16.66 6.83 -10.05
C TYR A 19 17.90 6.87 -10.97
N VAL A 20 17.82 7.58 -12.11
CA VAL A 20 18.91 7.64 -13.10
C VAL A 20 19.98 8.69 -12.76
N ASP A 21 19.65 9.75 -12.03
CA ASP A 21 20.62 10.80 -11.68
C ASP A 21 21.65 10.32 -10.64
N THR A 22 21.23 9.54 -9.65
CA THR A 22 22.11 9.04 -8.59
C THR A 22 23.19 8.10 -9.14
N THR A 23 22.84 7.29 -10.14
CA THR A 23 23.76 6.30 -10.74
C THR A 23 24.69 6.91 -11.78
N ARG A 24 24.28 8.00 -12.47
CA ARG A 24 25.13 8.71 -13.43
C ARG A 24 26.15 9.64 -12.77
N MET A 25 25.85 10.21 -11.60
CA MET A 25 26.82 11.02 -10.85
C MET A 25 27.91 10.16 -10.20
N ALA A 26 27.55 8.99 -9.66
CA ALA A 26 28.49 8.08 -8.99
C ALA A 26 29.63 7.62 -9.91
N ARG A 27 29.36 7.32 -11.20
CA ARG A 27 30.39 6.88 -12.15
C ARG A 27 31.31 7.99 -12.68
N ARG A 28 30.96 9.27 -12.51
CA ARG A 28 31.84 10.38 -12.96
C ARG A 28 32.90 10.76 -11.94
N MET A 29 32.72 10.41 -10.65
CA MET A 29 33.68 10.77 -9.59
C MET A 29 34.81 9.76 -9.41
N GLU A 30 34.69 8.51 -9.90
CA GLU A 30 35.77 7.50 -9.79
C GLU A 30 37.00 7.80 -10.66
N GLY A 31 36.93 8.80 -11.55
CA GLY A 31 37.97 9.04 -12.56
C GLY A 31 39.04 10.08 -12.24
N ARG A 32 38.91 10.91 -11.19
CA ARG A 32 39.92 11.94 -10.89
C ARG A 32 39.63 12.65 -9.56
N LEU A 33 40.41 12.37 -8.52
CA LEU A 33 40.66 13.35 -7.45
C LEU A 33 42.12 13.21 -6.95
N PRO A 34 42.87 14.32 -6.85
CA PRO A 34 44.15 14.36 -6.15
C PRO A 34 43.94 14.35 -4.63
N ASP A 35 44.82 13.64 -3.93
CA ASP A 35 44.76 13.23 -2.51
C ASP A 35 44.49 14.35 -1.46
N GLY A 36 44.52 15.64 -1.84
CA GLY A 36 44.39 16.77 -0.90
C GLY A 36 43.01 17.43 -0.78
N ALA A 37 42.02 17.04 -1.59
CA ALA A 37 40.70 17.70 -1.60
C ALA A 37 39.74 17.18 -0.52
N GLN A 38 39.88 15.90 -0.13
CA GLN A 38 39.00 15.28 0.87
C GLN A 38 39.20 15.86 2.28
N GLU A 39 40.44 16.22 2.63
CA GLU A 39 40.76 16.70 3.98
C GLU A 39 40.25 18.12 4.26
N ARG A 40 40.18 18.98 3.22
CA ARG A 40 39.57 20.31 3.32
C ARG A 40 38.04 20.27 3.30
N ALA A 41 37.43 19.29 2.63
CA ALA A 41 35.98 19.11 2.60
C ALA A 41 35.45 18.56 3.93
N ALA A 42 36.22 17.72 4.63
CA ALA A 42 35.85 17.17 5.93
C ALA A 42 35.70 18.23 7.03
N LEU A 43 36.41 19.36 6.92
CA LEU A 43 36.38 20.44 7.92
C LEU A 43 35.19 21.42 7.76
N HIS A 44 34.42 21.31 6.66
CA HIS A 44 33.30 22.21 6.35
C HIS A 44 31.99 21.52 5.98
N ALA A 45 31.91 20.19 6.15
CA ALA A 45 30.65 19.48 6.00
C ALA A 45 29.68 19.93 7.12
N PRO A 46 28.52 20.53 6.79
CA PRO A 46 27.44 20.70 7.76
C PRO A 46 27.15 19.33 8.39
N PRO A 47 26.84 19.25 9.70
CA PRO A 47 26.46 17.99 10.30
C PRO A 47 25.35 17.38 9.45
N ALA A 48 25.58 16.17 8.94
CA ALA A 48 24.56 15.41 8.23
C ALA A 48 23.35 15.37 9.18
N GLN A 49 22.30 16.13 8.84
CA GLN A 49 21.07 16.06 9.60
C GLN A 49 20.66 14.58 9.61
N PRO A 50 20.41 13.97 10.78
CA PRO A 50 19.91 12.62 10.82
C PRO A 50 18.70 12.57 9.90
N LEU A 51 18.78 11.74 8.84
CA LEU A 51 17.61 11.39 8.05
C LEU A 51 16.56 10.99 9.08
N PRO A 52 15.41 11.69 9.20
CA PRO A 52 14.36 11.23 10.08
C PRO A 52 14.07 9.80 9.63
N GLY A 53 14.25 8.83 10.54
CA GLY A 53 13.82 7.45 10.29
C GLY A 53 12.39 7.47 9.77
N PRO A 54 11.97 6.48 8.95
CA PRO A 54 10.65 6.50 8.33
C PRO A 54 9.60 6.77 9.40
N GLU A 55 9.01 7.96 9.35
CA GLU A 55 8.07 8.39 10.37
C GLU A 55 6.95 7.36 10.40
N ALA A 56 6.69 6.82 11.60
CA ALA A 56 5.67 5.82 11.83
C ALA A 56 4.31 6.35 11.33
N VAL A 57 3.53 5.48 10.69
CA VAL A 57 2.26 5.88 10.08
C VAL A 57 1.29 6.45 11.11
N GLU A 58 1.36 5.93 12.33
CA GLU A 58 0.64 6.38 13.52
C GLU A 58 0.89 7.87 13.77
N THR A 59 2.15 8.32 13.72
CA THR A 59 2.52 9.73 13.94
C THR A 59 2.01 10.62 12.81
N LEU A 60 2.06 10.14 11.56
CA LEU A 60 1.52 10.87 10.40
C LEU A 60 0.01 11.07 10.54
N VAL A 61 -0.73 10.03 10.98
CA VAL A 61 -2.18 10.11 11.18
C VAL A 61 -2.54 11.18 12.23
N LEU A 62 -1.79 11.27 13.32
CA LEU A 62 -2.05 12.24 14.39
C LEU A 62 -1.91 13.70 13.94
N LYS A 63 -1.08 13.98 12.92
CA LYS A 63 -0.87 15.32 12.35
C LYS A 63 -2.00 15.78 11.42
N LEU A 64 -2.93 14.90 11.05
CA LEU A 64 -4.01 15.21 10.11
C LEU A 64 -5.13 16.03 10.76
N PRO A 65 -5.90 16.79 9.96
CA PRO A 65 -7.16 17.39 10.40
C PRO A 65 -8.15 16.33 10.90
N PRO A 66 -9.09 16.67 11.82
CA PRO A 66 -9.90 15.69 12.54
C PRO A 66 -10.60 14.64 11.65
N ARG A 67 -11.27 15.08 10.58
CA ARG A 67 -12.00 14.18 9.65
C ARG A 67 -11.08 13.19 8.93
N ALA A 68 -9.93 13.66 8.44
CA ALA A 68 -8.97 12.81 7.75
C ALA A 68 -8.25 11.87 8.73
N ARG A 69 -7.96 12.35 9.94
CA ARG A 69 -7.37 11.56 11.02
C ARG A 69 -8.24 10.38 11.41
N GLU A 70 -9.53 10.61 11.66
CA GLU A 70 -10.49 9.56 12.01
C GLU A 70 -10.48 8.46 10.95
N ARG A 71 -10.59 8.83 9.67
CA ARG A 71 -10.63 7.86 8.57
C ARG A 71 -9.33 7.08 8.41
N ALA A 72 -8.19 7.77 8.44
CA ALA A 72 -6.89 7.12 8.35
C ALA A 72 -6.62 6.19 9.55
N TRP A 73 -7.10 6.56 10.74
CA TRP A 73 -7.02 5.72 11.93
C TRP A 73 -7.88 4.45 11.77
N THR A 74 -9.11 4.57 11.26
CA THR A 74 -9.97 3.40 10.97
C THR A 74 -9.30 2.42 10.01
N ILE A 75 -8.68 2.92 8.93
CA ILE A 75 -7.91 2.09 7.99
C ILE A 75 -6.77 1.38 8.73
N LEU A 76 -6.00 2.11 9.53
CA LEU A 76 -4.86 1.55 10.24
C LEU A 76 -5.28 0.46 11.24
N CYS A 77 -6.34 0.69 12.02
CA CYS A 77 -6.89 -0.32 12.92
C CYS A 77 -7.33 -1.56 12.15
N ALA A 78 -8.10 -1.41 11.07
CA ALA A 78 -8.56 -2.55 10.26
C ALA A 78 -7.40 -3.38 9.70
N VAL A 79 -6.33 -2.72 9.24
CA VAL A 79 -5.13 -3.39 8.74
C VAL A 79 -4.39 -4.11 9.88
N VAL A 80 -4.18 -3.45 11.01
CA VAL A 80 -3.47 -4.03 12.17
C VAL A 80 -4.24 -5.23 12.74
N ASP A 81 -5.57 -5.12 12.88
CA ASP A 81 -6.43 -6.17 13.38
C ASP A 81 -6.43 -7.39 12.44
N ALA A 82 -6.49 -7.17 11.13
CA ALA A 82 -6.39 -8.25 10.16
C ALA A 82 -5.01 -8.92 10.19
N GLN A 83 -3.93 -8.15 10.30
CA GLN A 83 -2.57 -8.68 10.41
C GLN A 83 -2.35 -9.43 11.74
N ALA A 84 -2.97 -9.03 12.84
CA ALA A 84 -2.90 -9.79 14.10
C ALA A 84 -3.57 -11.17 13.96
N ASN A 85 -4.57 -11.28 13.10
CA ASN A 85 -5.32 -12.51 12.81
C ASN A 85 -4.83 -13.25 11.55
N SER A 86 -3.55 -13.08 11.18
CA SER A 86 -2.95 -13.54 9.89
C SER A 86 -3.05 -15.03 9.57
N GLY A 87 -3.43 -15.90 10.52
CA GLY A 87 -3.42 -17.35 10.34
C GLY A 87 -4.33 -17.88 9.23
N ALA A 88 -5.23 -17.05 8.69
CA ALA A 88 -6.18 -17.42 7.64
C ALA A 88 -6.04 -16.61 6.34
N LEU A 89 -5.17 -15.59 6.29
CA LEU A 89 -5.11 -14.69 5.14
C LEU A 89 -4.43 -15.32 3.92
N ASP A 90 -5.06 -15.22 2.75
CA ASP A 90 -4.41 -15.52 1.49
C ASP A 90 -3.19 -14.59 1.23
N ALA A 91 -2.24 -15.06 0.41
CA ALA A 91 -0.98 -14.35 0.15
C ALA A 91 -1.18 -12.96 -0.49
N ARG A 92 -2.22 -12.79 -1.31
CA ARG A 92 -2.51 -11.51 -1.97
C ARG A 92 -3.06 -10.51 -0.97
N THR A 93 -3.97 -10.94 -0.11
CA THR A 93 -4.54 -10.14 0.97
C THR A 93 -3.45 -9.74 1.96
N ALA A 94 -2.61 -10.69 2.40
CA ALA A 94 -1.48 -10.42 3.29
C ALA A 94 -0.48 -9.39 2.69
N TYR A 95 -0.18 -9.51 1.40
CA TYR A 95 0.67 -8.55 0.69
C TYR A 95 0.04 -7.15 0.66
N LEU A 96 -1.25 -7.04 0.28
CA LEU A 96 -1.93 -5.76 0.20
C LEU A 96 -2.01 -5.03 1.55
N LEU A 97 -2.30 -5.75 2.63
CA LEU A 97 -2.34 -5.18 3.98
C LEU A 97 -0.97 -4.68 4.41
N THR A 98 0.08 -5.43 4.10
CA THR A 98 1.47 -5.05 4.37
C THR A 98 1.87 -3.80 3.61
N GLU A 99 1.58 -3.72 2.32
CA GLU A 99 1.89 -2.54 1.49
C GLU A 99 1.04 -1.33 1.88
N THR A 100 -0.23 -1.53 2.25
CA THR A 100 -1.08 -0.45 2.76
C THR A 100 -0.43 0.22 3.97
N ARG A 101 0.07 -0.58 4.93
CA ARG A 101 0.71 -0.05 6.15
C ARG A 101 2.10 0.53 5.88
N ARG A 102 2.87 -0.06 4.96
CA ARG A 102 4.28 0.28 4.74
C ARG A 102 4.48 1.43 3.75
N SER A 103 3.65 1.51 2.72
CA SER A 103 3.84 2.42 1.59
C SER A 103 2.57 3.24 1.31
N TYR A 104 1.43 2.61 0.99
CA TYR A 104 0.31 3.35 0.40
C TYR A 104 -0.26 4.42 1.34
N LEU A 105 -0.66 4.03 2.56
CA LEU A 105 -1.18 5.01 3.52
C LEU A 105 -0.10 6.03 3.93
N PRO A 106 1.12 5.64 4.36
CA PRO A 106 2.15 6.61 4.74
C PRO A 106 2.52 7.59 3.63
N GLU A 107 2.64 7.14 2.37
CA GLU A 107 2.98 8.01 1.25
C GLU A 107 1.87 9.00 0.93
N THR A 108 0.60 8.56 0.92
CA THR A 108 -0.54 9.46 0.76
C THR A 108 -0.56 10.54 1.86
N LEU A 109 -0.35 10.15 3.12
CA LEU A 109 -0.35 11.11 4.23
C LEU A 109 0.82 12.09 4.14
N ARG A 110 2.03 11.62 3.81
CA ARG A 110 3.20 12.49 3.61
C ARG A 110 2.98 13.46 2.45
N ALA A 111 2.40 13.00 1.35
CA ALA A 111 2.11 13.85 0.19
C ALA A 111 1.20 15.02 0.59
N TYR A 112 0.12 14.75 1.35
CA TYR A 112 -0.78 15.77 1.85
C TYR A 112 -0.13 16.71 2.87
N LEU A 113 0.59 16.15 3.85
CA LEU A 113 1.22 16.93 4.92
C LEU A 113 2.34 17.84 4.41
N ASN A 114 3.03 17.45 3.33
CA ASN A 114 4.11 18.21 2.71
C ASN A 114 3.63 19.24 1.67
N LEU A 115 2.32 19.39 1.45
CA LEU A 115 1.80 20.41 0.52
C LEU A 115 2.13 21.83 1.00
N THR A 116 2.88 22.56 0.18
CA THR A 116 3.15 23.99 0.41
C THR A 116 1.89 24.83 0.23
N PRO A 117 1.81 26.04 0.82
CA PRO A 117 0.67 26.94 0.64
C PRO A 117 0.33 27.21 -0.83
N GLY A 118 1.35 27.50 -1.66
CA GLY A 118 1.14 27.71 -3.10
C GLY A 118 0.67 26.46 -3.85
N ALA A 119 1.06 25.26 -3.41
CA ALA A 119 0.52 24.02 -3.98
C ALA A 119 -0.96 23.83 -3.63
N ARG A 120 -1.36 24.11 -2.38
CA ARG A 120 -2.76 24.07 -1.95
C ARG A 120 -3.62 25.07 -2.71
N GLU A 121 -3.14 26.30 -2.90
CA GLU A 121 -3.84 27.32 -3.67
C GLU A 121 -4.06 26.90 -5.12
N ARG A 122 -3.02 26.40 -5.81
CA ARG A 122 -3.15 25.91 -7.19
C ARG A 122 -4.17 24.78 -7.31
N LEU A 123 -4.16 23.83 -6.38
CA LEU A 123 -5.14 22.75 -6.30
C LEU A 123 -6.57 23.29 -6.12
N GLY A 124 -6.74 24.30 -5.27
CA GLY A 124 -8.02 25.00 -5.09
C GLY A 124 -8.53 25.68 -6.37
N VAL A 125 -7.65 26.39 -7.10
CA VAL A 125 -7.99 27.03 -8.39
C VAL A 125 -8.38 26.00 -9.45
N GLN A 126 -7.79 24.80 -9.41
CA GLN A 126 -8.14 23.67 -10.28
C GLN A 126 -9.44 22.96 -9.88
N GLY A 127 -10.13 23.43 -8.83
CA GLY A 127 -11.37 22.82 -8.34
C GLY A 127 -11.15 21.51 -7.57
N GLN A 128 -9.91 21.18 -7.20
CA GLN A 128 -9.56 19.98 -6.47
C GLN A 128 -8.85 20.34 -5.15
N PRO A 129 -9.58 20.88 -4.16
CA PRO A 129 -8.96 21.24 -2.88
C PRO A 129 -8.30 20.01 -2.24
N ALA A 130 -7.16 20.25 -1.57
CA ALA A 130 -6.29 19.21 -1.05
C ALA A 130 -7.02 18.24 -0.09
N GLU A 131 -7.97 18.76 0.68
CA GLU A 131 -8.78 18.01 1.62
C GLU A 131 -9.74 17.03 0.91
N THR A 132 -10.31 17.44 -0.22
CA THR A 132 -11.15 16.57 -1.05
C THR A 132 -10.31 15.46 -1.66
N LEU A 133 -9.17 15.80 -2.26
CA LEU A 133 -8.24 14.81 -2.82
C LEU A 133 -7.75 13.81 -1.78
N LEU A 134 -7.42 14.27 -0.56
CA LEU A 134 -7.04 13.36 0.52
C LEU A 134 -8.20 12.43 0.87
N THR A 135 -9.41 12.97 0.99
CA THR A 135 -10.60 12.18 1.33
C THR A 135 -10.87 11.09 0.30
N GLU A 136 -10.78 11.42 -0.98
CA GLU A 136 -10.96 10.46 -2.08
C GLU A 136 -9.87 9.37 -2.06
N GLN A 137 -8.61 9.75 -1.87
CA GLN A 137 -7.51 8.78 -1.77
C GLN A 137 -7.65 7.85 -0.56
N LEU A 138 -8.04 8.39 0.60
CA LEU A 138 -8.31 7.56 1.78
C LEU A 138 -9.49 6.62 1.56
N ALA A 139 -10.55 7.06 0.85
CA ALA A 139 -11.66 6.19 0.50
C ALA A 139 -11.22 5.04 -0.44
N LEU A 140 -10.37 5.31 -1.42
CA LEU A 140 -9.82 4.26 -2.30
C LEU A 140 -9.00 3.21 -1.52
N ILE A 141 -8.17 3.66 -0.58
CA ILE A 141 -7.39 2.75 0.28
C ILE A 141 -8.35 1.93 1.17
N GLU A 142 -9.32 2.59 1.80
CA GLU A 142 -10.32 1.95 2.66
C GLU A 142 -11.10 0.86 1.90
N ASP A 143 -11.57 1.18 0.69
CA ASP A 143 -12.31 0.24 -0.15
C ASP A 143 -11.44 -0.93 -0.59
N GLY A 144 -10.18 -0.68 -0.94
CA GLY A 144 -9.22 -1.72 -1.30
C GLY A 144 -8.93 -2.69 -0.14
N VAL A 145 -8.74 -2.16 1.07
CA VAL A 145 -8.57 -2.98 2.29
C VAL A 145 -9.83 -3.80 2.56
N ARG A 146 -11.00 -3.16 2.55
CA ARG A 146 -12.29 -3.83 2.81
C ARG A 146 -12.54 -4.98 1.83
N GLU A 147 -12.25 -4.75 0.55
CA GLU A 147 -12.49 -5.75 -0.49
C GLU A 147 -11.52 -6.93 -0.40
N ALA A 148 -10.26 -6.71 -0.03
CA ALA A 148 -9.31 -7.79 0.19
C ALA A 148 -9.74 -8.69 1.36
N LEU A 149 -10.16 -8.08 2.47
CA LEU A 149 -10.67 -8.83 3.63
C LEU A 149 -11.94 -9.63 3.31
N ARG A 150 -12.82 -9.12 2.45
CA ARG A 150 -14.01 -9.86 1.99
C ARG A 150 -13.66 -11.08 1.13
N HIS A 151 -12.66 -10.95 0.25
CA HIS A 151 -12.27 -12.03 -0.66
C HIS A 151 -11.73 -13.25 0.07
N ASP A 152 -11.00 -13.02 1.16
CA ASP A 152 -10.43 -14.07 2.00
C ASP A 152 -11.53 -14.99 2.58
N HIS A 153 -12.56 -14.40 3.19
CA HIS A 153 -13.72 -15.16 3.70
C HIS A 153 -14.45 -15.93 2.60
N ALA A 154 -14.63 -15.32 1.42
CA ALA A 154 -15.31 -15.96 0.30
C ALA A 154 -14.53 -17.18 -0.24
N ALA A 155 -13.20 -17.19 -0.18
CA ALA A 155 -12.39 -18.34 -0.58
C ALA A 155 -12.58 -19.52 0.36
N ALA A 156 -12.59 -19.28 1.67
CA ALA A 156 -12.87 -20.30 2.68
C ALA A 156 -14.27 -20.91 2.52
N ASP A 157 -15.29 -20.06 2.33
CA ASP A 157 -16.68 -20.50 2.14
C ASP A 157 -16.85 -21.37 0.88
N ARG A 158 -16.19 -21.01 -0.23
CA ARG A 158 -16.21 -21.83 -1.47
C ARG A 158 -15.58 -23.20 -1.24
N LEU A 159 -14.47 -23.27 -0.52
CA LEU A 159 -13.80 -24.55 -0.22
C LEU A 159 -14.70 -25.45 0.63
N LEU A 160 -15.35 -24.88 1.64
CA LEU A 160 -16.31 -25.61 2.48
C LEU A 160 -17.52 -26.10 1.69
N ALA A 161 -18.08 -25.27 0.80
CA ALA A 161 -19.17 -25.64 -0.08
C ALA A 161 -18.78 -26.79 -1.02
N GLN A 162 -17.60 -26.72 -1.63
CA GLN A 162 -17.09 -27.79 -2.50
C GLN A 162 -16.92 -29.10 -1.73
N GLY A 163 -16.40 -29.06 -0.50
CA GLY A 163 -16.27 -30.26 0.35
C GLY A 163 -17.62 -30.90 0.70
N ARG A 164 -18.67 -30.11 0.91
CA ARG A 164 -20.04 -30.63 1.12
C ARG A 164 -20.58 -31.31 -0.14
N PHE A 165 -20.44 -30.65 -1.30
CA PHE A 165 -20.84 -31.22 -2.59
C PHE A 165 -20.13 -32.55 -2.88
N LEU A 166 -18.81 -32.63 -2.67
CA LEU A 166 -18.05 -33.86 -2.89
C LEU A 166 -18.54 -35.00 -1.99
N ARG A 167 -18.84 -34.73 -0.70
CA ARG A 167 -19.40 -35.74 0.20
C ARG A 167 -20.76 -36.24 -0.29
N GLU A 168 -21.66 -35.33 -0.67
CA GLU A 168 -22.98 -35.70 -1.20
C GLU A 168 -22.86 -36.56 -2.47
N ARG A 169 -21.97 -36.17 -3.39
CA ARG A 169 -21.82 -36.85 -4.69
C ARG A 169 -21.17 -38.23 -4.60
N PHE A 170 -20.19 -38.41 -3.71
CA PHE A 170 -19.36 -39.62 -3.66
C PHE A 170 -19.60 -40.51 -2.43
N GLN A 171 -20.23 -40.02 -1.36
CA GLN A 171 -20.58 -40.84 -0.19
C GLN A 171 -22.03 -41.38 -0.27
N GLY A 172 -22.89 -40.80 -1.10
CA GLY A 172 -24.24 -41.31 -1.35
C GLY A 172 -24.30 -42.61 -2.18
N GLU A 173 -23.27 -42.91 -2.98
CA GLU A 173 -23.24 -44.11 -3.84
C GLU A 173 -22.80 -45.39 -3.12
N ASN A 174 -22.13 -45.29 -1.96
CA ASN A 174 -21.66 -46.46 -1.20
C ASN A 174 -22.68 -47.00 -0.17
N ALA A 175 -23.83 -46.33 0.01
CA ALA A 175 -24.86 -46.73 0.99
C ALA A 175 -26.06 -47.49 0.36
N GLY A 176 -26.11 -47.63 -0.97
CA GLY A 176 -27.24 -48.25 -1.70
C GLY A 176 -27.01 -49.67 -2.22
N GLY A 177 -25.90 -50.31 -1.84
CA GLY A 177 -25.45 -51.60 -2.40
C GLY A 177 -25.97 -52.86 -1.70
N ASP A 178 -26.97 -52.76 -0.82
CA ASP A 178 -27.61 -53.94 -0.20
C ASP A 178 -28.96 -54.22 -0.87
N LEU A 179 -28.91 -54.52 -2.17
CA LEU A 179 -30.06 -54.98 -2.95
C LEU A 179 -30.31 -56.44 -2.58
N LYS A 180 -31.14 -56.65 -1.56
CA LYS A 180 -31.63 -57.94 -1.09
C LYS A 180 -32.34 -58.68 -2.24
N LEU A 181 -31.68 -59.69 -2.82
CA LEU A 181 -32.27 -60.59 -3.80
C LEU A 181 -33.29 -61.51 -3.10
N PRO A 182 -34.55 -61.58 -3.55
CA PRO A 182 -35.50 -62.57 -3.06
C PRO A 182 -35.12 -63.95 -3.60
N GLY A 183 -34.97 -64.91 -2.69
CA GLY A 183 -34.95 -66.35 -2.99
C GLY A 183 -36.36 -66.92 -3.08
#